data_AF-A0A9P1DQD1-F1
#
_entry.id   AF-A0A9P1DQD1-F1
#
_cell.length_a   1.000
_cell.length_b   1.000
_cell.length_c   1.000
_cell.angle_alpha   90.00
_cell.angle_beta   90.00
_cell.angle_gamma   90.00
#
_symmetry.space_group_name_H-M   'P 1'
#
loop_
_entity.id
_entity.type
_entity.pdbx_description
1 polymer ?
#
loop_
_entity_poly.entity_id
_entity_poly.type
_entity_poly.pdbx_seq_one_letter_code
_entity_poly.pdbx_strand_id
1 'polypeptide(L)'
;MEAGDDDAIRALLVEALLCAADAQLAESFLAECEEKGRRAERDGALLEFVFADLDRRAFFQASVTLAAFFADQYSMHEGSDFKLKVVKGAHSVLVAFRSSDYAEAVKQTASALAKLCATGSMSSVAAAAIKGAGDISPEAEELLVGVRQDAEVLKARPARPECDQALKDAAARARGEAPAIPVKTQSALPRAATASAAEERRSTTVAGGKGGLYTGKGQGKAAAAPGKGDKNGTRVDPDVFKLPKSSAELQRDPEKAKTFQEDLRTFARNFKLSAELVGMDYIQLKPIGFVPHDTKQKAREELRMLLEFHFPSTSRPIPTRQTHLRVHPEHGAGIELTVSEQGYLVDFVEDFPGQDLSVGDVILEINGQKLAGLSEAEMEDKFGAHFGDGAKLTIQPER
;
A
#
# COMPACT_ATOMS: atom_id res chain seq x y z
N MET A 1 -11.30 23.22 33.43
CA MET A 1 -10.42 24.36 33.64
C MET A 1 -10.50 25.19 32.39
N GLU A 2 -11.12 26.35 32.52
CA GLU A 2 -11.31 27.27 31.41
C GLU A 2 -10.15 28.27 31.42
N ALA A 3 -9.89 28.96 30.31
CA ALA A 3 -8.78 29.94 30.20
C ALA A 3 -8.77 31.00 31.32
N GLY A 4 -9.89 31.19 32.03
CA GLY A 4 -9.97 32.07 33.20
C GLY A 4 -9.21 31.59 34.44
N ASP A 5 -8.87 30.30 34.54
CA ASP A 5 -8.14 29.76 35.68
C ASP A 5 -6.65 30.17 35.63
N ASP A 6 -6.07 30.28 34.43
CA ASP A 6 -4.65 30.65 34.23
C ASP A 6 -4.36 32.10 34.68
N ASP A 7 -5.25 33.04 34.34
CA ASP A 7 -5.11 34.46 34.72
C ASP A 7 -5.26 34.65 36.23
N ALA A 8 -6.17 33.91 36.86
CA ALA A 8 -6.33 33.92 38.32
C ALA A 8 -5.07 33.39 39.02
N ILE A 9 -4.49 32.29 38.52
CA ILE A 9 -3.24 31.73 39.06
C ILE A 9 -2.08 32.71 38.89
N ARG A 10 -1.97 33.36 37.72
CA ARG A 10 -0.97 34.42 37.49
C ARG A 10 -1.16 35.60 38.44
N ALA A 11 -2.39 36.03 38.70
CA ALA A 11 -2.67 37.09 39.66
C ALA A 11 -2.24 36.71 41.09
N LEU A 12 -2.55 35.50 41.54
CA LEU A 12 -2.14 35.00 42.86
C LEU A 12 -0.61 34.93 43.02
N LEU A 13 0.11 34.58 41.95
CA LEU A 13 1.59 34.60 41.93
C LEU A 13 2.14 36.03 41.99
N VAL A 14 1.58 36.97 41.20
CA VAL A 14 2.00 38.37 41.16
C VAL A 14 1.74 39.07 42.49
N GLU A 15 0.61 38.77 43.14
CA GLU A 15 0.25 39.32 44.46
C GLU A 15 0.98 38.62 45.62
N ALA A 16 1.81 37.60 45.34
CA ALA A 16 2.54 36.81 46.32
C ALA A 16 1.63 36.21 47.42
N LEU A 17 0.40 35.84 47.05
CA LEU A 17 -0.60 35.29 47.97
C LEU A 17 -0.40 33.79 48.23
N LEU A 18 0.45 33.13 47.45
CA LEU A 18 0.77 31.71 47.58
C LEU A 18 2.00 31.49 48.48
N CYS A 19 2.00 30.41 49.25
CA CYS A 19 3.22 29.99 49.93
C CYS A 19 4.25 29.49 48.90
N ALA A 20 5.53 29.41 49.29
CA ALA A 20 6.61 29.06 48.34
C ALA A 20 6.39 27.72 47.62
N ALA A 21 5.84 26.71 48.31
CA ALA A 21 5.53 25.41 47.70
C ALA A 21 4.40 25.50 46.67
N ASP A 22 3.33 26.23 47.00
CA ASP A 22 2.18 26.43 46.11
C ASP A 22 2.55 27.32 44.92
N ALA A 23 3.41 28.31 45.12
CA ALA A 23 3.94 29.15 44.05
C ALA A 23 4.73 28.32 43.03
N GLN A 24 5.60 27.41 43.48
CA GLN A 24 6.36 26.52 42.59
C GLN A 24 5.43 25.57 41.81
N LEU A 25 4.38 25.05 42.46
CA LEU A 25 3.37 24.23 41.79
C LEU A 25 2.62 25.05 40.72
N ALA A 26 2.21 26.27 41.05
CA ALA A 26 1.54 27.19 40.15
C ALA A 26 2.41 27.58 38.94
N GLU A 27 3.70 27.88 39.15
CA GLU A 27 4.65 28.14 38.07
C GLU A 27 4.82 26.92 37.15
N SER A 28 4.97 25.73 37.73
CA SER A 28 5.10 24.48 36.97
C SER A 28 3.84 24.21 36.13
N PHE A 29 2.68 24.46 36.71
CA PHE A 29 1.39 24.36 36.02
C PHE A 29 1.28 25.35 34.86
N LEU A 30 1.60 26.63 35.08
CA LEU A 30 1.57 27.65 34.02
C LEU A 30 2.55 27.31 32.89
N ALA A 31 3.75 26.82 33.22
CA ALA A 31 4.72 26.37 32.22
C ALA A 31 4.19 25.18 31.39
N GLU A 32 3.49 24.23 32.02
CA GLU A 32 2.81 23.13 31.32
C GLU A 32 1.69 23.64 30.42
N CYS A 33 0.87 24.58 30.88
CA CYS A 33 -0.17 25.23 30.08
C CYS A 33 0.42 25.97 28.87
N GLU A 34 1.51 26.71 29.05
CA GLU A 34 2.21 27.41 27.96
C GLU A 34 2.81 26.43 26.94
N GLU A 35 3.41 25.32 27.38
CA GLU A 35 3.88 24.27 26.48
C GLU A 35 2.73 23.59 25.73
N LYS A 36 1.61 23.29 26.41
CA LYS A 36 0.40 22.77 25.76
C LYS A 36 -0.16 23.75 24.74
N GLY A 37 -0.19 25.05 25.04
CA GLY A 37 -0.59 26.10 24.10
C GLY A 37 0.31 26.14 22.87
N ARG A 38 1.64 26.11 23.05
CA ARG A 38 2.60 26.05 21.94
C ARG A 38 2.44 24.77 21.09
N ARG A 39 2.14 23.63 21.73
CA ARG A 39 1.83 22.38 21.01
C ARG A 39 0.53 22.49 20.22
N ALA A 40 -0.52 23.03 20.83
CA ALA A 40 -1.82 23.22 20.19
C ALA A 40 -1.74 24.17 18.99
N GLU A 41 -0.96 25.24 19.09
CA GLU A 41 -0.71 26.17 17.98
C GLU A 41 0.07 25.49 16.84
N ARG A 42 1.16 24.78 17.17
CA ARG A 42 1.98 24.06 16.18
C ARG A 42 1.22 22.95 15.46
N ASP A 43 0.37 22.24 16.21
CA ASP A 43 -0.35 21.06 15.74
C ASP A 43 -1.79 21.39 15.34
N GLY A 44 -2.16 22.67 15.27
CA GLY A 44 -3.52 23.14 15.02
C GLY A 44 -4.14 22.65 13.72
N ALA A 45 -3.31 22.27 12.73
CA ALA A 45 -3.73 21.71 11.46
C ALA A 45 -3.77 20.17 11.44
N LEU A 46 -3.62 19.50 12.59
CA LEU A 46 -3.56 18.05 12.70
C LEU A 46 -4.78 17.51 13.44
N LEU A 47 -5.33 16.40 12.96
CA LEU A 47 -6.33 15.61 13.69
C LEU A 47 -5.90 14.15 13.74
N GLU A 48 -6.21 13.49 14.86
CA GLU A 48 -6.12 12.04 14.97
C GLU A 48 -7.53 11.45 15.07
N PHE A 49 -7.83 10.49 14.19
CA PHE A 49 -9.05 9.69 14.21
C PHE A 49 -8.73 8.33 14.81
N VAL A 50 -9.25 8.06 16.00
CA VAL A 50 -9.03 6.81 16.73
C VAL A 50 -10.23 5.90 16.57
N PHE A 51 -9.99 4.67 16.09
CA PHE A 51 -11.04 3.68 15.88
C PHE A 51 -10.90 2.56 16.91
N ALA A 52 -11.63 2.67 18.01
CA ALA A 52 -11.68 1.63 19.03
C ALA A 52 -12.35 0.37 18.46
N ASP A 53 -11.86 -0.80 18.90
CA ASP A 53 -12.50 -2.12 18.70
C ASP A 53 -12.69 -2.57 17.23
N LEU A 54 -12.05 -1.91 16.26
CA LEU A 54 -12.02 -2.39 14.89
C LEU A 54 -10.93 -3.44 14.70
N ASP A 55 -11.27 -4.55 14.05
CA ASP A 55 -10.26 -5.45 13.52
C ASP A 55 -9.47 -4.78 12.38
N ARG A 56 -8.33 -5.38 12.01
CA ARG A 56 -7.42 -4.81 11.00
C ARG A 56 -8.10 -4.53 9.66
N ARG A 57 -9.08 -5.36 9.24
CA ARG A 57 -9.80 -5.20 7.98
C ARG A 57 -10.81 -4.06 8.07
N ALA A 58 -11.60 -4.03 9.13
CA ALA A 58 -12.58 -2.98 9.38
C ALA A 58 -11.89 -1.61 9.54
N PHE A 59 -10.74 -1.57 10.22
CA PHE A 59 -9.92 -0.37 10.34
C PHE A 59 -9.41 0.13 8.98
N PHE A 60 -8.90 -0.76 8.13
CA PHE A 60 -8.47 -0.38 6.78
C PHE A 60 -9.63 0.20 5.96
N GLN A 61 -10.80 -0.44 5.99
CA GLN A 61 -12.01 0.07 5.33
C GLN A 61 -12.42 1.45 5.89
N ALA A 62 -12.31 1.66 7.20
CA ALA A 62 -12.59 2.95 7.83
C ALA A 62 -11.63 4.04 7.35
N SER A 63 -10.34 3.73 7.20
CA SER A 63 -9.33 4.68 6.69
C SER A 63 -9.59 5.10 5.24
N VAL A 64 -10.02 4.17 4.38
CA VAL A 64 -10.40 4.47 2.99
C VAL A 64 -11.68 5.30 2.95
N THR A 65 -12.65 4.97 3.80
CA THR A 65 -13.91 5.71 3.93
C THR A 65 -13.66 7.14 4.42
N LEU A 66 -12.66 7.36 5.27
CA LEU A 66 -12.27 8.68 5.75
C LEU A 66 -11.77 9.59 4.61
N ALA A 67 -10.93 9.05 3.71
CA ALA A 67 -10.47 9.80 2.55
C ALA A 67 -11.62 10.14 1.59
N ALA A 68 -12.53 9.20 1.35
CA ALA A 68 -13.74 9.43 0.54
C ALA A 68 -14.65 10.48 1.19
N PHE A 69 -14.81 10.43 2.51
CA PHE A 69 -15.58 11.42 3.28
C PHE A 69 -15.03 12.84 3.07
N PHE A 70 -13.70 13.03 3.10
CA PHE A 70 -13.11 14.35 2.84
C PHE A 70 -13.36 14.84 1.41
N ALA A 71 -13.25 13.96 0.42
CA ALA A 71 -13.54 14.28 -0.97
C ALA A 71 -15.02 14.67 -1.17
N ASP A 72 -15.94 13.88 -0.62
CA ASP A 72 -17.37 14.07 -0.85
C ASP A 72 -17.95 15.25 -0.08
N GLN A 73 -17.53 15.46 1.17
CA GLN A 73 -18.09 16.51 2.02
C GLN A 73 -17.44 17.88 1.82
N TYR A 74 -16.15 17.91 1.48
CA TYR A 74 -15.35 19.13 1.43
C TYR A 74 -14.67 19.37 0.08
N SER A 75 -14.86 18.50 -0.92
CA SER A 75 -14.13 18.58 -2.20
C SER A 75 -12.60 18.55 -2.04
N MET A 76 -12.11 18.00 -0.93
CA MET A 76 -10.68 17.92 -0.61
C MET A 76 -9.99 16.82 -1.41
N HIS A 77 -8.74 17.07 -1.82
CA HIS A 77 -7.89 16.08 -2.48
C HIS A 77 -6.68 15.72 -1.61
N GLU A 78 -6.40 14.43 -1.50
CA GLU A 78 -5.20 13.94 -0.82
C GLU A 78 -3.93 14.45 -1.54
N GLY A 79 -2.97 14.92 -0.75
CA GLY A 79 -1.74 15.54 -1.21
C GLY A 79 -1.87 17.02 -1.54
N SER A 80 -3.07 17.58 -1.68
CA SER A 80 -3.29 19.01 -1.94
C SER A 80 -3.90 19.74 -0.75
N ASP A 81 -4.94 19.16 -0.14
CA ASP A 81 -5.72 19.78 0.93
C ASP A 81 -5.51 19.07 2.28
N PHE A 82 -5.24 17.76 2.23
CA PHE A 82 -4.89 16.95 3.39
C PHE A 82 -3.89 15.84 3.03
N LYS A 83 -3.30 15.20 4.04
CA LYS A 83 -2.51 13.98 3.89
C LYS A 83 -2.73 13.05 5.08
N LEU A 84 -2.88 11.76 4.79
CA LEU A 84 -3.25 10.75 5.76
C LEU A 84 -2.05 9.85 6.10
N LYS A 85 -1.85 9.54 7.38
CA LYS A 85 -0.91 8.52 7.83
C LYS A 85 -1.57 7.56 8.82
N VAL A 86 -1.39 6.27 8.56
CA VAL A 86 -1.86 5.19 9.43
C VAL A 86 -0.86 4.96 10.55
N VAL A 87 -1.32 4.99 11.80
CA VAL A 87 -0.52 4.68 12.99
C VAL A 87 -0.60 3.16 13.22
N LYS A 88 0.47 2.45 12.82
CA LYS A 88 0.56 0.98 12.88
C LYS A 88 0.74 0.49 14.32
N GLY A 89 -0.29 0.61 15.13
CA GLY A 89 -0.27 0.16 16.54
C GLY A 89 -1.48 0.62 17.34
N ALA A 90 -2.11 1.72 16.94
CA ALA A 90 -3.17 2.36 17.72
C ALA A 90 -4.57 2.31 17.05
N HIS A 91 -4.73 1.58 15.95
CA HIS A 91 -5.92 1.65 15.07
C HIS A 91 -6.37 3.11 14.87
N SER A 92 -5.40 4.00 14.64
CA SER A 92 -5.65 5.41 14.47
C SER A 92 -5.03 5.94 13.18
N VAL A 93 -5.62 7.04 12.72
CA VAL A 93 -5.25 7.71 11.49
C VAL A 93 -4.95 9.16 11.82
N LEU A 94 -3.71 9.58 11.55
CA LEU A 94 -3.26 10.95 11.72
C LEU A 94 -3.41 11.69 10.39
N VAL A 95 -4.10 12.82 10.41
CA VAL A 95 -4.39 13.61 9.22
C VAL A 95 -3.80 15.00 9.37
N ALA A 96 -2.90 15.37 8.45
CA ALA A 96 -2.47 16.75 8.27
C ALA A 96 -3.41 17.46 7.32
N PHE A 97 -3.88 18.64 7.72
CA PHE A 97 -4.62 19.55 6.87
C PHE A 97 -3.73 20.72 6.46
N ARG A 98 -4.16 21.39 5.40
CA ARG A 98 -3.55 22.62 4.92
C ARG A 98 -3.54 23.77 5.94
N SER A 99 -4.58 23.88 6.76
CA SER A 99 -4.72 24.93 7.79
C SER A 99 -5.49 24.43 9.01
N SER A 100 -5.38 25.17 10.12
CA SER A 100 -6.16 24.92 11.34
C SER A 100 -7.66 25.05 11.10
N ASP A 101 -8.08 25.97 10.23
CA ASP A 101 -9.50 26.17 9.91
C ASP A 101 -10.12 24.94 9.24
N TYR A 102 -9.34 24.24 8.40
CA TYR A 102 -9.77 22.99 7.76
C TYR A 102 -9.94 21.89 8.81
N ALA A 103 -8.94 21.73 9.68
CA ALA A 103 -8.99 20.76 10.77
C ALA A 103 -10.19 21.02 11.70
N GLU A 104 -10.42 22.27 12.09
CA GLU A 104 -11.50 22.63 13.00
C GLU A 104 -12.89 22.40 12.37
N ALA A 105 -13.08 22.79 11.11
CA ALA A 105 -14.34 22.53 10.40
C ALA A 105 -14.64 21.03 10.25
N VAL A 106 -13.62 20.22 9.96
CA VAL A 106 -13.74 18.75 9.90
C VAL A 106 -14.10 18.19 11.27
N LYS A 107 -13.40 18.62 12.34
CA LYS A 107 -13.66 18.18 13.72
C LYS A 107 -15.09 18.49 14.16
N GLN A 108 -15.59 19.70 13.88
CA GLN A 108 -16.96 20.10 14.22
C GLN A 108 -18.01 19.27 13.48
N THR A 109 -17.83 19.09 12.17
CA THR A 109 -18.80 18.33 11.34
C THR A 109 -18.81 16.86 11.73
N ALA A 110 -17.65 16.25 11.92
CA ALA A 110 -17.55 14.85 12.27
C ALA A 110 -18.08 14.58 13.69
N SER A 111 -17.88 15.51 14.63
CA SER A 111 -18.51 15.46 15.95
C SER A 111 -20.04 15.58 15.89
N ALA A 112 -20.57 16.41 14.98
CA ALA A 112 -22.02 16.51 14.76
C ALA A 112 -22.57 15.21 14.15
N LEU A 113 -21.86 14.59 13.21
CA LEU A 113 -22.22 13.29 12.63
C LEU A 113 -22.19 12.16 13.67
N ALA A 114 -21.17 12.12 14.53
CA ALA A 114 -21.09 11.13 15.61
C ALA A 114 -22.32 11.19 16.54
N LYS A 115 -22.78 12.40 16.87
CA LYS A 115 -24.00 12.62 17.67
C LYS A 115 -25.26 12.10 16.98
N LEU A 116 -25.36 12.24 15.65
CA LEU A 116 -26.50 11.74 14.87
C LEU A 116 -26.46 10.20 14.75
N CYS A 117 -25.27 9.63 14.54
CA CYS A 117 -25.06 8.19 14.36
C CYS A 117 -25.22 7.38 15.66
N ALA A 118 -25.12 7.98 16.84
CA ALA A 118 -25.37 7.29 18.12
C ALA A 118 -26.79 6.68 18.22
N THR A 119 -27.70 7.03 17.32
CA THR A 119 -29.09 6.56 17.27
C THR A 119 -29.37 5.46 16.24
N GLY A 120 -28.38 5.01 15.45
CA GLY A 120 -28.61 4.01 14.42
C GLY A 120 -27.34 3.37 13.82
N SER A 121 -27.53 2.27 13.09
CA SER A 121 -26.45 1.63 12.33
C SER A 121 -26.07 2.51 11.13
N MET A 122 -24.92 3.20 11.18
CA MET A 122 -23.92 3.27 10.07
C MET A 122 -22.85 4.38 10.19
N SER A 123 -21.78 4.15 9.41
CA SER A 123 -20.53 4.89 9.17
C SER A 123 -19.44 4.69 10.24
N SER A 124 -18.45 3.87 9.92
CA SER A 124 -17.25 3.65 10.74
C SER A 124 -16.48 4.94 11.03
N VAL A 125 -16.59 5.95 10.16
CA VAL A 125 -16.01 7.29 10.37
C VAL A 125 -16.71 8.03 11.52
N ALA A 126 -18.03 7.89 11.67
CA ALA A 126 -18.78 8.55 12.73
C ALA A 126 -18.52 7.92 14.12
N ALA A 127 -18.00 6.69 14.16
CA ALA A 127 -17.61 6.02 15.40
C ALA A 127 -16.19 6.41 15.86
N ALA A 128 -15.42 7.11 15.04
CA ALA A 128 -14.06 7.50 15.39
C ALA A 128 -14.07 8.57 16.50
N ALA A 129 -13.25 8.37 17.53
CA ALA A 129 -12.93 9.43 18.48
C ALA A 129 -11.93 10.38 17.81
N ILE A 130 -12.25 11.68 17.79
CA ILE A 130 -11.44 12.69 17.10
C ILE A 130 -10.68 13.50 18.13
N LYS A 131 -9.36 13.43 18.05
CA LYS A 131 -8.44 14.19 18.91
C LYS A 131 -7.85 15.34 18.11
N GLY A 132 -7.81 16.52 18.73
CA GLY A 132 -7.24 17.72 18.13
C GLY A 132 -5.79 17.94 18.55
N ALA A 133 -5.29 19.12 18.19
CA ALA A 133 -3.99 19.60 18.63
C ALA A 133 -3.89 19.60 20.16
N GLY A 134 -2.86 18.95 20.71
CA GLY A 134 -2.63 18.80 22.16
C GLY A 134 -3.15 17.49 22.77
N ASP A 135 -4.08 16.80 22.12
CA ASP A 135 -4.68 15.53 22.62
C ASP A 135 -4.23 14.30 21.83
N ILE A 136 -3.24 14.45 20.96
CA ILE A 136 -2.74 13.37 20.09
C ILE A 136 -2.14 12.25 20.94
N SER A 137 -2.45 11.00 20.59
CA SER A 137 -1.98 9.81 21.31
C SER A 137 -0.45 9.69 21.32
N PRO A 138 0.14 9.12 22.39
CA PRO A 138 1.58 8.89 22.45
C PRO A 138 2.07 7.98 21.31
N GLU A 139 1.24 7.02 20.87
CA GLU A 139 1.57 6.15 19.73
C GLU A 139 1.68 6.92 18.41
N ALA A 140 0.92 8.02 18.26
CA ALA A 140 0.98 8.89 17.09
C ALA A 140 2.13 9.91 17.18
N GLU A 141 2.73 10.15 18.36
CA GLU A 141 3.81 11.13 18.54
C GLU A 141 5.03 10.84 17.67
N GLU A 142 5.36 9.55 17.45
CA GLU A 142 6.47 9.13 16.60
C GLU A 142 6.34 9.62 15.16
N LEU A 143 5.10 9.79 14.68
CA LEU A 143 4.81 10.22 13.31
C LEU A 143 4.65 11.74 13.20
N LEU A 144 4.56 12.48 14.30
CA LEU A 144 4.25 13.92 14.30
C LEU A 144 5.27 14.74 13.53
N VAL A 145 6.56 14.41 13.62
CA VAL A 145 7.61 15.15 12.89
C VAL A 145 7.33 15.12 11.38
N GLY A 146 7.06 13.94 10.84
CA GLY A 146 6.77 13.79 9.41
C GLY A 146 5.41 14.38 9.02
N VAL A 147 4.41 14.33 9.89
CA VAL A 147 3.08 14.89 9.61
C VAL A 147 3.06 16.42 9.69
N ARG A 148 3.82 17.03 10.58
CA ARG A 148 4.02 18.49 10.62
C ARG A 148 4.68 19.00 9.34
N GLN A 149 5.70 18.30 8.86
CA GLN A 149 6.33 18.64 7.58
C GLN A 149 5.31 18.55 6.42
N ASP A 150 4.44 17.54 6.45
CA ASP A 150 3.37 17.42 5.46
C ASP A 150 2.38 18.59 5.55
N ALA A 151 1.99 19.03 6.75
CA ALA A 151 1.12 20.19 6.96
C ALA A 151 1.75 21.49 6.40
N GLU A 152 3.04 21.72 6.64
CA GLU A 152 3.75 22.88 6.06
C GLU A 152 3.81 22.82 4.53
N VAL A 153 4.05 21.63 3.96
CA VAL A 153 4.02 21.44 2.49
C VAL A 153 2.62 21.70 1.93
N LEU A 154 1.57 21.27 2.61
CA LEU A 154 0.19 21.53 2.21
C LEU A 154 -0.15 23.03 2.29
N LYS A 155 0.25 23.69 3.39
CA LYS A 155 0.05 25.13 3.62
C LYS A 155 0.67 25.99 2.52
N ALA A 156 1.83 25.60 1.99
CA ALA A 156 2.53 26.30 0.91
C ALA A 156 1.85 26.19 -0.47
N ARG A 157 0.93 25.24 -0.68
CA ARG A 157 0.21 25.07 -1.95
C ARG A 157 -0.80 26.20 -2.15
N PRO A 158 -1.24 26.55 -3.37
CA PRO A 158 -2.32 27.52 -3.58
C PRO A 158 -3.68 26.97 -3.09
N ALA A 159 -4.51 27.83 -2.50
CA ALA A 159 -5.82 27.44 -1.96
C ALA A 159 -6.79 27.12 -3.09
N ARG A 160 -7.64 26.13 -2.87
CA ARG A 160 -8.68 25.73 -3.81
C ARG A 160 -10.00 26.38 -3.38
N PRO A 161 -10.55 27.32 -4.17
CA PRO A 161 -11.74 28.05 -3.78
C PRO A 161 -12.96 27.14 -3.58
N GLU A 162 -13.04 26.03 -4.32
CA GLU A 162 -14.08 25.03 -4.15
C GLU A 162 -14.06 24.36 -2.77
N CYS A 163 -12.88 24.15 -2.20
CA CYS A 163 -12.72 23.54 -0.88
C CYS A 163 -13.09 24.53 0.22
N ASP A 164 -12.63 25.79 0.10
CA ASP A 164 -12.97 26.86 1.03
C ASP A 164 -14.48 27.12 1.07
N GLN A 165 -15.15 27.06 -0.09
CA GLN A 165 -16.61 27.18 -0.15
C GLN A 165 -17.30 25.99 0.52
N ALA A 166 -16.87 24.76 0.22
CA ALA A 166 -17.44 23.56 0.82
C ALA A 166 -17.29 23.53 2.36
N LEU A 167 -16.17 24.05 2.89
CA LEU A 167 -15.94 24.22 4.32
C LEU A 167 -16.89 25.23 4.96
N LYS A 168 -17.10 26.39 4.32
CA LYS A 168 -18.09 27.38 4.77
C LYS A 168 -19.49 26.79 4.79
N ASP A 169 -19.85 26.05 3.75
CA ASP A 169 -21.14 25.38 3.65
C ASP A 169 -21.30 24.28 4.70
N ALA A 170 -20.24 23.52 5.01
CA ALA A 170 -20.22 22.54 6.09
C ALA A 170 -20.37 23.19 7.47
N ALA A 171 -19.68 24.30 7.73
CA ALA A 171 -19.78 25.04 8.97
C ALA A 171 -21.18 25.66 9.17
N ALA A 172 -21.78 26.23 8.12
CA ALA A 172 -23.15 26.73 8.14
C ALA A 172 -24.17 25.61 8.44
N ARG A 173 -23.97 24.42 7.85
CA ARG A 173 -24.78 23.23 8.17
C ARG A 173 -24.64 22.79 9.62
N ALA A 174 -23.43 22.77 10.17
CA ALA A 174 -23.20 22.40 11.56
C ALA A 174 -23.90 23.35 12.56
N ARG A 175 -24.06 24.63 12.19
CA ARG A 175 -24.84 25.63 12.96
C ARG A 175 -26.36 25.57 12.71
N GLY A 176 -26.83 24.74 11.79
CA GLY A 176 -28.24 24.69 11.39
C GLY A 176 -28.71 25.88 10.54
N GLU A 177 -27.79 26.68 10.00
CA GLU A 177 -28.10 27.86 9.17
C GLU A 177 -28.40 27.50 7.72
N ALA A 178 -27.86 26.38 7.25
CA ALA A 178 -28.04 25.90 5.87
C ALA A 178 -29.00 24.70 5.82
N PRO A 179 -29.84 24.58 4.78
CA PRO A 179 -30.69 23.42 4.59
C PRO A 179 -29.84 22.15 4.53
N ALA A 180 -30.31 21.08 5.16
CA ALA A 180 -29.66 19.78 5.06
C ALA A 180 -29.47 19.45 3.57
N ILE A 181 -28.22 19.24 3.15
CA ILE A 181 -27.97 18.70 1.81
C ILE A 181 -28.79 17.40 1.74
N PRO A 182 -29.63 17.20 0.71
CA PRO A 182 -30.21 15.89 0.49
C PRO A 182 -29.03 14.93 0.49
N VAL A 183 -28.92 14.12 1.54
CA VAL A 183 -28.00 12.99 1.57
C VAL A 183 -28.30 12.31 0.26
N LYS A 184 -27.36 12.34 -0.67
CA LYS A 184 -27.47 11.51 -1.87
C LYS A 184 -27.45 10.10 -1.29
N THR A 185 -28.64 9.58 -0.95
CA THR A 185 -28.87 8.24 -0.43
C THR A 185 -28.03 7.38 -1.31
N GLN A 186 -26.99 6.76 -0.76
CA GLN A 186 -25.91 6.07 -1.48
C GLN A 186 -26.45 5.41 -2.75
N SER A 187 -26.46 6.20 -3.82
CA SER A 187 -26.87 5.76 -5.13
C SER A 187 -25.61 5.11 -5.62
N ALA A 188 -25.70 3.80 -5.86
CA ALA A 188 -24.70 2.96 -6.50
C ALA A 188 -23.58 3.76 -7.18
N LEU A 189 -22.34 3.43 -6.80
CA LEU A 189 -21.09 3.78 -7.49
C LEU A 189 -21.31 4.23 -8.94
N PRO A 190 -20.76 5.37 -9.37
CA PRO A 190 -21.18 6.05 -10.59
C PRO A 190 -21.09 5.13 -11.82
N ARG A 191 -22.26 4.83 -12.39
CA ARG A 191 -22.40 4.25 -13.74
C ARG A 191 -21.89 5.30 -14.73
N ALA A 192 -20.70 5.09 -15.28
CA ALA A 192 -20.14 5.94 -16.31
C ALA A 192 -21.04 5.93 -17.55
N ALA A 193 -21.60 7.09 -17.90
CA ALA A 193 -22.33 7.31 -19.13
C ALA A 193 -21.39 7.10 -20.33
N THR A 194 -21.82 6.26 -21.25
CA THR A 194 -21.27 6.09 -22.59
C THR A 194 -21.46 7.38 -23.38
N ALA A 195 -20.38 8.07 -23.70
CA ALA A 195 -20.35 9.07 -24.77
C ALA A 195 -19.50 8.49 -25.91
N SER A 196 -20.19 7.98 -26.94
CA SER A 196 -19.62 7.78 -28.26
C SER A 196 -19.62 9.11 -28.99
N ALA A 197 -18.46 9.58 -29.42
CA ALA A 197 -18.34 10.52 -30.52
C ALA A 197 -17.04 10.20 -31.26
N ALA A 198 -17.21 9.72 -32.49
CA ALA A 198 -16.17 9.58 -33.48
C ALA A 198 -15.66 10.97 -33.88
N GLU A 199 -14.35 11.15 -34.02
CA GLU A 199 -13.85 12.08 -35.03
C GLU A 199 -12.47 11.69 -35.56
N GLU A 200 -12.36 11.91 -36.86
CA GLU A 200 -11.35 11.46 -37.80
C GLU A 200 -10.02 12.24 -37.73
N ARG A 201 -8.95 11.52 -38.09
CA ARG A 201 -7.84 11.95 -38.98
C ARG A 201 -7.15 13.29 -38.69
N ARG A 202 -5.84 13.22 -38.41
CA ARG A 202 -4.81 13.68 -39.38
C ARG A 202 -3.41 13.18 -39.02
N SER A 203 -2.84 12.48 -39.99
CA SER A 203 -1.42 12.19 -40.15
C SER A 203 -0.66 13.48 -40.48
N THR A 204 0.45 13.72 -39.78
CA THR A 204 1.56 14.54 -40.29
C THR A 204 2.89 13.93 -39.84
N THR A 205 3.51 13.23 -40.78
CA THR A 205 4.93 12.92 -40.81
C THR A 205 5.76 14.20 -40.88
N VAL A 206 6.77 14.34 -40.02
CA VAL A 206 7.90 15.25 -40.27
C VAL A 206 9.21 14.49 -40.03
N ALA A 207 10.01 14.48 -41.09
CA ALA A 207 11.34 13.91 -41.16
C ALA A 207 12.38 14.82 -40.49
N GLY A 208 13.46 14.23 -40.00
CA GLY A 208 14.73 14.95 -39.79
C GLY A 208 15.58 14.37 -38.67
N GLY A 209 16.81 13.96 -39.00
CA GLY A 209 17.84 13.75 -37.98
C GLY A 209 18.87 12.67 -38.29
N LYS A 210 19.75 12.95 -39.26
CA LYS A 210 21.00 12.20 -39.50
C LYS A 210 21.98 12.38 -38.33
N GLY A 211 22.76 11.33 -38.04
CA GLY A 211 24.02 11.43 -37.29
C GLY A 211 24.36 10.12 -36.59
N GLY A 212 25.20 9.26 -37.17
CA GLY A 212 26.57 9.16 -36.66
C GLY A 212 27.13 7.78 -36.99
N LEU A 213 28.07 7.76 -37.94
CA LEU A 213 28.94 6.63 -38.25
C LEU A 213 29.83 6.33 -37.04
N TYR A 214 29.91 5.06 -36.62
CA TYR A 214 31.10 4.53 -35.97
C TYR A 214 31.40 3.14 -36.51
N THR A 215 32.48 3.06 -37.28
CA THR A 215 33.05 1.83 -37.85
C THR A 215 34.08 1.27 -36.88
N GLY A 216 33.75 0.20 -36.15
CA GLY A 216 34.71 -0.61 -35.41
C GLY A 216 34.98 -1.91 -36.16
N LYS A 217 36.12 -2.00 -36.86
CA LYS A 217 36.65 -3.23 -37.44
C LYS A 217 37.23 -4.10 -36.33
N GLY A 218 36.77 -5.33 -36.20
CA GLY A 218 37.41 -6.40 -35.44
C GLY A 218 37.30 -7.71 -36.21
N GLN A 219 38.39 -8.08 -36.89
CA GLN A 219 38.55 -9.40 -37.52
C GLN A 219 39.03 -10.40 -36.46
N GLY A 220 38.41 -11.58 -36.42
CA GLY A 220 38.87 -12.73 -35.65
C GLY A 220 38.03 -13.97 -35.95
N LYS A 221 38.41 -14.72 -36.98
CA LYS A 221 37.90 -16.07 -37.28
C LYS A 221 38.57 -17.10 -36.36
N ALA A 222 37.81 -18.02 -35.79
CA ALA A 222 38.07 -19.46 -35.89
C ALA A 222 36.85 -20.27 -35.41
N ALA A 223 36.60 -21.37 -36.11
CA ALA A 223 35.44 -22.23 -36.01
C ALA A 223 35.49 -23.20 -34.83
N ALA A 224 34.36 -23.38 -34.16
CA ALA A 224 33.93 -24.64 -33.58
C ALA A 224 32.40 -24.67 -33.61
N ALA A 225 31.83 -25.73 -34.20
CA ALA A 225 30.40 -25.88 -34.41
C ALA A 225 29.67 -26.10 -33.07
N PRO A 226 28.58 -25.36 -32.77
CA PRO A 226 27.65 -25.75 -31.74
C PRO A 226 26.37 -26.33 -32.38
N GLY A 227 25.92 -27.45 -31.84
CA GLY A 227 24.62 -28.04 -32.17
C GLY A 227 23.50 -27.02 -31.99
N LYS A 228 22.49 -27.12 -32.86
CA LYS A 228 21.19 -26.44 -32.72
C LYS A 228 20.49 -26.99 -31.47
N GLY A 229 20.84 -26.46 -30.31
CA GLY A 229 19.96 -26.49 -29.15
C GLY A 229 18.94 -25.36 -29.33
N ASP A 230 17.66 -25.69 -29.26
CA ASP A 230 16.56 -24.73 -29.23
C ASP A 230 16.70 -23.86 -27.97
N LYS A 231 17.45 -22.76 -28.07
CA LYS A 231 17.59 -21.74 -27.03
C LYS A 231 16.35 -20.83 -26.97
N ASN A 232 15.15 -21.41 -26.99
CA ASN A 232 13.94 -20.70 -26.61
C ASN A 232 13.81 -20.67 -25.08
N GLY A 233 14.83 -20.12 -24.42
CA GLY A 233 14.70 -19.63 -23.06
C GLY A 233 13.69 -18.49 -23.11
N THR A 234 12.43 -18.83 -22.87
CA THR A 234 11.32 -17.89 -22.92
C THR A 234 11.56 -16.90 -21.80
N ARG A 235 12.18 -15.75 -22.12
CA ARG A 235 12.33 -14.65 -21.18
C ARG A 235 10.94 -14.32 -20.68
N VAL A 236 10.66 -14.69 -19.43
CA VAL A 236 9.41 -14.35 -18.77
C VAL A 236 9.39 -12.85 -18.68
N ASP A 237 8.48 -12.22 -19.43
CA ASP A 237 8.26 -10.79 -19.32
C ASP A 237 7.86 -10.52 -17.86
N PRO A 238 8.64 -9.75 -17.10
CA PRO A 238 8.43 -9.62 -15.67
C PRO A 238 7.06 -8.97 -15.40
N ASP A 239 6.45 -8.30 -16.39
CA ASP A 239 5.15 -7.64 -16.28
C ASP A 239 3.95 -8.59 -16.48
N VAL A 240 4.20 -9.89 -16.59
CA VAL A 240 3.19 -10.94 -16.73
C VAL A 240 3.06 -11.73 -15.43
N PHE A 241 1.86 -11.70 -14.85
CA PHE A 241 1.51 -12.38 -13.61
C PHE A 241 0.60 -13.57 -13.92
N LYS A 242 1.10 -14.79 -13.77
CA LYS A 242 0.26 -15.99 -13.89
C LYS A 242 -0.78 -16.01 -12.78
N LEU A 243 -2.04 -16.22 -13.17
CA LEU A 243 -3.11 -16.44 -12.22
C LEU A 243 -3.03 -17.86 -11.65
N PRO A 244 -3.40 -18.05 -10.37
CA PRO A 244 -3.51 -19.40 -9.82
C PRO A 244 -4.57 -20.21 -10.57
N LYS A 245 -4.46 -21.55 -10.61
CA LYS A 245 -5.50 -22.43 -11.20
C LYS A 245 -6.89 -22.22 -10.57
N SER A 246 -6.96 -21.68 -9.35
CA SER A 246 -8.23 -21.27 -8.72
C SER A 246 -8.89 -20.07 -9.39
N SER A 247 -8.25 -19.41 -10.37
CA SER A 247 -8.90 -18.40 -11.22
C SER A 247 -10.08 -18.96 -12.03
N ALA A 248 -10.14 -20.29 -12.22
CA ALA A 248 -11.33 -20.96 -12.75
C ALA A 248 -12.60 -20.67 -11.91
N GLU A 249 -12.45 -20.28 -10.64
CA GLU A 249 -13.57 -19.80 -9.82
C GLU A 249 -14.21 -18.53 -10.38
N LEU A 250 -13.46 -17.65 -11.06
CA LEU A 250 -14.03 -16.46 -11.70
C LEU A 250 -15.01 -16.82 -12.81
N GLN A 251 -14.85 -17.98 -13.44
CA GLN A 251 -15.81 -18.46 -14.44
C GLN A 251 -17.07 -19.02 -13.80
N ARG A 252 -16.94 -19.57 -12.58
CA ARG A 252 -18.05 -20.18 -11.84
C ARG A 252 -18.88 -19.14 -11.08
N ASP A 253 -18.23 -18.07 -10.64
CA ASP A 253 -18.83 -17.00 -9.85
C ASP A 253 -18.68 -15.63 -10.56
N PRO A 254 -19.71 -15.18 -11.29
CA PRO A 254 -19.67 -13.93 -12.03
C PRO A 254 -19.65 -12.69 -11.11
N GLU A 255 -20.14 -12.80 -9.88
CA GLU A 255 -20.10 -11.69 -8.92
C GLU A 255 -18.66 -11.48 -8.43
N LYS A 256 -17.98 -12.56 -8.06
CA LYS A 256 -16.54 -12.53 -7.71
C LYS A 256 -15.68 -11.98 -8.85
N ALA A 257 -15.95 -12.41 -10.08
CA ALA A 257 -15.27 -11.88 -11.27
C ALA A 257 -15.48 -10.38 -11.47
N LYS A 258 -16.70 -9.90 -11.24
CA LYS A 258 -17.01 -8.47 -11.33
C LYS A 258 -16.27 -7.66 -10.26
N THR A 259 -16.29 -8.12 -9.00
CA THR A 259 -15.54 -7.45 -7.91
C THR A 259 -14.05 -7.43 -8.22
N PHE A 260 -13.48 -8.54 -8.70
CA PHE A 260 -12.07 -8.60 -9.08
C PHE A 260 -11.71 -7.60 -10.20
N GLN A 261 -12.56 -7.48 -11.22
CA GLN A 261 -12.35 -6.51 -12.30
C GLN A 261 -12.47 -5.05 -11.81
N GLU A 262 -13.39 -4.76 -10.89
CA GLU A 262 -13.53 -3.43 -10.28
C GLU A 262 -12.30 -3.06 -9.45
N ASP A 263 -11.74 -4.02 -8.72
CA ASP A 263 -10.50 -3.82 -7.96
C ASP A 263 -9.28 -3.65 -8.87
N LEU A 264 -9.17 -4.43 -9.95
CA LEU A 264 -8.12 -4.23 -10.97
C LEU A 264 -8.22 -2.85 -11.62
N ARG A 265 -9.43 -2.34 -11.85
CA ARG A 265 -9.64 -0.98 -12.38
C ARG A 265 -9.23 0.09 -11.37
N THR A 266 -9.49 -0.14 -10.09
CA THR A 266 -9.06 0.77 -9.01
C THR A 266 -7.54 0.78 -8.88
N PHE A 267 -6.92 -0.41 -8.89
CA PHE A 267 -5.47 -0.58 -8.96
C PHE A 267 -4.85 0.18 -10.15
N ALA A 268 -5.41 0.01 -11.35
CA ALA A 268 -4.94 0.66 -12.57
C ALA A 268 -4.90 2.20 -12.45
N ARG A 269 -5.94 2.79 -11.85
CA ARG A 269 -6.04 4.24 -11.62
C ARG A 269 -4.96 4.75 -10.66
N ASN A 270 -4.69 4.00 -9.58
CA ASN A 270 -3.73 4.41 -8.55
C ASN A 270 -2.29 4.42 -9.07
N PHE A 271 -1.93 3.49 -9.95
CA PHE A 271 -0.56 3.31 -10.42
C PHE A 271 -0.28 3.87 -11.83
N LYS A 272 -1.28 4.40 -12.54
CA LYS A 272 -1.17 4.78 -13.97
C LYS A 272 -0.69 3.60 -14.84
N LEU A 273 -1.17 2.41 -14.52
CA LEU A 273 -0.93 1.16 -15.26
C LEU A 273 -2.26 0.61 -15.75
N SER A 274 -2.29 -0.09 -16.88
CA SER A 274 -3.39 -0.96 -17.28
C SER A 274 -3.07 -2.37 -16.77
N ALA A 275 -4.01 -2.98 -16.06
CA ALA A 275 -3.92 -4.39 -15.66
C ALA A 275 -4.93 -5.17 -16.50
N GLU A 276 -4.45 -5.76 -17.58
CA GLU A 276 -5.30 -6.49 -18.53
C GLU A 276 -5.27 -7.97 -18.20
N LEU A 277 -6.44 -8.53 -17.95
CA LEU A 277 -6.62 -9.96 -17.88
C LEU A 277 -6.54 -10.52 -19.31
N VAL A 278 -5.46 -11.23 -19.63
CA VAL A 278 -5.27 -11.81 -20.96
C VAL A 278 -5.68 -13.28 -20.88
N GLY A 279 -6.88 -13.56 -21.41
CA GLY A 279 -7.51 -14.86 -21.22
C GLY A 279 -7.99 -15.03 -19.78
N MET A 280 -7.68 -16.17 -19.16
CA MET A 280 -8.01 -16.50 -17.76
C MET A 280 -6.78 -16.98 -16.97
N ASP A 281 -5.60 -16.89 -17.58
CA ASP A 281 -4.38 -17.55 -17.13
C ASP A 281 -3.34 -16.58 -16.60
N TYR A 282 -3.36 -15.32 -17.04
CA TYR A 282 -2.43 -14.31 -16.56
C TYR A 282 -2.96 -12.88 -16.68
N ILE A 283 -2.35 -11.99 -15.91
CA ILE A 283 -2.54 -10.54 -15.96
C ILE A 283 -1.28 -9.91 -16.54
N GLN A 284 -1.45 -9.06 -17.54
CA GLN A 284 -0.38 -8.27 -18.12
C GLN A 284 -0.49 -6.83 -17.63
N LEU A 285 0.58 -6.33 -17.00
CA LEU A 285 0.71 -4.91 -16.66
C LEU A 285 1.25 -4.13 -17.86
N LYS A 286 0.51 -3.13 -18.33
CA LYS A 286 0.93 -2.23 -19.39
C LYS A 286 1.01 -0.79 -18.86
N PRO A 287 2.16 -0.10 -18.97
CA PRO A 287 2.25 1.27 -18.49
C PRO A 287 1.41 2.23 -19.34
N ILE A 288 0.65 3.11 -18.67
CA ILE A 288 -0.08 4.20 -19.34
C ILE A 288 0.84 5.43 -19.31
N GLY A 289 1.82 5.44 -20.20
CA GLY A 289 2.85 6.48 -20.30
C GLY A 289 4.12 6.16 -19.49
N PHE A 290 4.80 7.19 -18.99
CA PHE A 290 6.02 7.03 -18.21
C PHE A 290 5.69 6.74 -16.74
N VAL A 291 6.11 5.57 -16.25
CA VAL A 291 5.95 5.16 -14.85
C VAL A 291 7.34 4.90 -14.25
N PRO A 292 7.73 5.59 -13.17
CA PRO A 292 9.00 5.35 -12.50
C PRO A 292 9.16 3.89 -12.05
N HIS A 293 10.40 3.39 -12.05
CA HIS A 293 10.70 2.01 -11.66
C HIS A 293 10.17 1.66 -10.26
N ASP A 294 10.35 2.55 -9.28
CA ASP A 294 9.88 2.33 -7.90
C ASP A 294 8.35 2.25 -7.81
N THR A 295 7.64 3.07 -8.60
CA THR A 295 6.17 3.01 -8.69
C THR A 295 5.73 1.69 -9.32
N LYS A 296 6.46 1.22 -10.32
CA LYS A 296 6.20 -0.08 -10.97
C LYS A 296 6.40 -1.22 -9.97
N GLN A 297 7.47 -1.21 -9.18
CA GLN A 297 7.72 -2.22 -8.16
C GLN A 297 6.63 -2.24 -7.08
N LYS A 298 6.23 -1.07 -6.56
CA LYS A 298 5.10 -0.96 -5.62
C LYS A 298 3.80 -1.49 -6.23
N ALA A 299 3.55 -1.20 -7.50
CA ALA A 299 2.37 -1.71 -8.20
C ALA A 299 2.40 -3.25 -8.30
N ARG A 300 3.58 -3.87 -8.49
CA ARG A 300 3.68 -5.33 -8.48
C ARG A 300 3.32 -5.93 -7.13
N GLU A 301 3.82 -5.34 -6.05
CA GLU A 301 3.54 -5.80 -4.68
C GLU A 301 2.04 -5.68 -4.35
N GLU A 302 1.43 -4.55 -4.68
CA GLU A 302 -0.02 -4.34 -4.52
C GLU A 302 -0.86 -5.29 -5.39
N LEU A 303 -0.45 -5.53 -6.65
CA LEU A 303 -1.12 -6.52 -7.49
C LEU A 303 -1.01 -7.93 -6.89
N ARG A 304 0.14 -8.32 -6.35
CA ARG A 304 0.32 -9.61 -5.67
C ARG A 304 -0.63 -9.74 -4.47
N MET A 305 -0.73 -8.71 -3.63
CA MET A 305 -1.65 -8.70 -2.50
C MET A 305 -3.12 -8.77 -2.95
N LEU A 306 -3.48 -8.08 -4.02
CA LEU A 306 -4.83 -8.14 -4.59
C LEU A 306 -5.15 -9.54 -5.13
N LEU A 307 -4.18 -10.17 -5.81
CA LEU A 307 -4.30 -11.55 -6.27
C LEU A 307 -4.47 -12.51 -5.10
N GLU A 308 -3.69 -12.35 -4.04
CA GLU A 308 -3.81 -13.15 -2.82
C GLU A 308 -5.14 -12.93 -2.09
N PHE A 309 -5.74 -11.75 -2.19
CA PHE A 309 -7.05 -11.48 -1.60
C PHE A 309 -8.19 -12.20 -2.34
N HIS A 310 -8.19 -12.15 -3.68
CA HIS A 310 -9.27 -12.74 -4.51
C HIS A 310 -9.09 -14.23 -4.76
N PHE A 311 -7.84 -14.61 -4.95
CA PHE A 311 -7.39 -15.97 -4.97
C PHE A 311 -6.51 -16.07 -3.74
N PRO A 312 -7.10 -16.21 -2.53
CA PRO A 312 -6.33 -16.73 -1.42
C PRO A 312 -5.86 -18.06 -1.94
N SER A 313 -4.62 -18.04 -2.45
CA SER A 313 -3.90 -19.19 -2.96
C SER A 313 -4.20 -20.17 -1.89
N THR A 314 -5.00 -21.21 -2.21
CA THR A 314 -5.55 -22.10 -1.21
C THR A 314 -4.32 -22.64 -0.52
N SER A 315 -3.95 -21.99 0.58
CA SER A 315 -2.71 -22.14 1.31
C SER A 315 -2.94 -23.29 2.25
N ARG A 316 -3.69 -24.29 1.76
CA ARG A 316 -3.34 -25.65 2.02
C ARG A 316 -1.88 -25.73 1.62
N PRO A 317 -0.97 -25.84 2.62
CA PRO A 317 0.42 -26.07 2.31
C PRO A 317 0.45 -27.18 1.28
N ILE A 318 1.05 -26.90 0.12
CA ILE A 318 1.24 -27.93 -0.89
C ILE A 318 1.98 -29.03 -0.13
N PRO A 319 1.44 -30.26 -0.10
CA PRO A 319 2.03 -31.31 0.70
C PRO A 319 3.48 -31.46 0.26
N THR A 320 4.39 -31.17 1.19
CA THR A 320 5.80 -31.37 0.96
C THR A 320 6.11 -32.84 1.13
N ARG A 321 7.00 -33.36 0.30
CA ARG A 321 7.54 -34.71 0.45
C ARG A 321 9.01 -34.64 0.80
N GLN A 322 9.49 -35.67 1.48
CA GLN A 322 10.91 -35.81 1.80
C GLN A 322 11.49 -36.92 0.93
N THR A 323 12.66 -36.68 0.35
CA THR A 323 13.44 -37.70 -0.36
C THR A 323 14.93 -37.55 -0.02
N HIS A 324 15.76 -38.44 -0.55
CA HIS A 324 17.21 -38.39 -0.38
C HIS A 324 17.88 -38.26 -1.74
N LEU A 325 18.80 -37.31 -1.83
CA LEU A 325 19.62 -37.10 -3.01
C LEU A 325 20.57 -38.28 -3.21
N ARG A 326 20.68 -38.78 -4.43
CA ARG A 326 21.68 -39.81 -4.80
C ARG A 326 22.84 -39.14 -5.53
N VAL A 327 24.07 -39.33 -5.08
CA VAL A 327 25.22 -38.70 -5.73
C VAL A 327 26.21 -39.78 -6.14
N HIS A 328 26.36 -39.97 -7.45
CA HIS A 328 27.35 -40.89 -7.98
C HIS A 328 28.74 -40.24 -7.97
N PRO A 329 29.83 -40.97 -7.60
CA PRO A 329 31.17 -40.39 -7.54
C PRO A 329 31.67 -39.77 -8.85
N GLU A 330 31.29 -40.35 -9.99
CA GLU A 330 31.75 -39.90 -11.32
C GLU A 330 30.72 -39.04 -12.07
N HIS A 331 29.43 -39.21 -11.77
CA HIS A 331 28.33 -38.60 -12.53
C HIS A 331 27.57 -37.51 -11.75
N GLY A 332 27.91 -37.30 -10.48
CA GLY A 332 27.20 -36.36 -9.62
C GLY A 332 25.75 -36.78 -9.36
N ALA A 333 24.87 -35.80 -9.18
CA ALA A 333 23.45 -36.04 -8.92
C ALA A 333 22.60 -36.16 -10.19
N GLY A 334 23.11 -35.78 -11.37
CA GLY A 334 22.32 -35.79 -12.60
C GLY A 334 21.06 -34.92 -12.52
N ILE A 335 21.15 -33.72 -11.91
CA ILE A 335 20.04 -32.74 -11.84
C ILE A 335 20.52 -31.38 -12.30
N GLU A 336 19.68 -30.66 -13.04
CA GLU A 336 19.87 -29.24 -13.34
C GLU A 336 18.86 -28.41 -12.55
N LEU A 337 19.34 -27.32 -11.95
CA LEU A 337 18.57 -26.49 -11.03
C LEU A 337 18.63 -25.01 -11.46
N THR A 338 17.49 -24.33 -11.40
CA THR A 338 17.38 -22.87 -11.53
C THR A 338 16.93 -22.24 -10.21
N VAL A 339 17.53 -21.12 -9.83
CA VAL A 339 17.18 -20.38 -8.62
C VAL A 339 15.75 -19.82 -8.73
N SER A 340 14.96 -19.98 -7.67
CA SER A 340 13.62 -19.42 -7.54
C SER A 340 13.44 -18.72 -6.18
N GLU A 341 12.40 -17.89 -6.04
CA GLU A 341 12.10 -17.20 -4.77
C GLU A 341 11.90 -18.16 -3.57
N GLN A 342 11.50 -19.40 -3.83
CA GLN A 342 11.18 -20.41 -2.81
C GLN A 342 12.34 -21.39 -2.54
N GLY A 343 13.33 -21.47 -3.43
CA GLY A 343 14.37 -22.51 -3.40
C GLY A 343 14.90 -22.83 -4.80
N TYR A 344 15.37 -24.06 -5.04
CA TYR A 344 15.81 -24.50 -6.37
C TYR A 344 14.68 -25.19 -7.14
N LEU A 345 14.36 -24.70 -8.35
CA LEU A 345 13.47 -25.37 -9.30
C LEU A 345 14.26 -26.45 -10.05
N VAL A 346 13.72 -27.67 -10.11
CA VAL A 346 14.30 -28.78 -10.87
C VAL A 346 13.93 -28.62 -12.34
N ASP A 347 14.90 -28.28 -13.19
CA ASP A 347 14.67 -28.12 -14.63
C ASP A 347 14.84 -29.43 -15.39
N PHE A 348 15.76 -30.27 -14.95
CA PHE A 348 16.10 -31.53 -15.60
C PHE A 348 16.56 -32.58 -14.59
N VAL A 349 16.23 -33.84 -14.87
CA VAL A 349 16.63 -35.01 -14.09
C VAL A 349 17.12 -36.10 -15.05
N GLU A 350 18.37 -36.52 -14.90
CA GLU A 350 18.95 -37.64 -15.65
C GLU A 350 18.43 -38.99 -15.14
N ASP A 351 18.34 -39.98 -16.05
CA ASP A 351 17.93 -41.35 -15.71
C ASP A 351 18.89 -42.04 -14.73
N PHE A 352 20.16 -41.66 -14.75
CA PHE A 352 21.21 -42.15 -13.87
C PHE A 352 21.82 -40.95 -13.11
N PRO A 353 21.96 -40.98 -11.77
CA PRO A 353 21.86 -42.12 -10.85
C PRO A 353 20.42 -42.49 -10.41
N GLY A 354 19.40 -41.91 -11.04
CA GLY A 354 18.00 -42.20 -10.78
C GLY A 354 17.48 -41.49 -9.53
N GLN A 355 17.21 -40.19 -9.65
CA GLN A 355 16.62 -39.40 -8.57
C GLN A 355 15.13 -39.66 -8.41
N ASP A 356 14.64 -39.56 -7.19
CA ASP A 356 13.20 -39.47 -6.90
C ASP A 356 12.76 -37.99 -6.93
N LEU A 357 13.01 -37.33 -8.06
CA LEU A 357 12.67 -35.95 -8.36
C LEU A 357 11.93 -35.89 -9.70
N SER A 358 11.00 -34.95 -9.84
CA SER A 358 10.35 -34.65 -11.12
C SER A 358 10.73 -33.26 -11.58
N VAL A 359 10.85 -33.06 -12.90
CA VAL A 359 10.97 -31.72 -13.46
C VAL A 359 9.79 -30.87 -13.00
N GLY A 360 10.08 -29.66 -12.53
CA GLY A 360 9.13 -28.74 -11.91
C GLY A 360 9.11 -28.78 -10.37
N ASP A 361 9.63 -29.83 -9.75
CA ASP A 361 9.74 -29.90 -8.29
C ASP A 361 10.58 -28.71 -7.77
N VAL A 362 10.18 -28.14 -6.63
CA VAL A 362 10.94 -27.09 -5.95
C VAL A 362 11.57 -27.63 -4.68
N ILE A 363 12.89 -27.59 -4.60
CA ILE A 363 13.65 -27.96 -3.41
C ILE A 363 13.63 -26.79 -2.44
N LEU A 364 12.91 -26.95 -1.33
CA LEU A 364 12.73 -25.92 -0.30
C LEU A 364 13.83 -25.98 0.77
N GLU A 365 14.29 -27.19 1.09
CA GLU A 365 15.28 -27.44 2.15
C GLU A 365 16.25 -28.57 1.77
N ILE A 366 17.50 -28.46 2.23
CA ILE A 366 18.51 -29.52 2.15
C ILE A 366 19.10 -29.79 3.55
N ASN A 367 19.05 -31.03 4.02
CA ASN A 367 19.43 -31.43 5.38
C ASN A 367 18.81 -30.55 6.48
N GLY A 368 17.54 -30.16 6.29
CA GLY A 368 16.79 -29.29 7.22
C GLY A 368 17.13 -27.80 7.13
N GLN A 369 18.03 -27.40 6.22
CA GLN A 369 18.35 -26.01 5.96
C GLN A 369 17.41 -25.40 4.92
N LYS A 370 16.62 -24.40 5.33
CA LYS A 370 15.76 -23.63 4.43
C LYS A 370 16.56 -22.82 3.41
N LEU A 371 16.07 -22.84 2.18
CA LEU A 371 16.60 -22.10 1.04
C LEU A 371 15.76 -20.86 0.68
N ALA A 372 14.48 -20.85 1.04
CA ALA A 372 13.58 -19.74 0.76
C ALA A 372 14.07 -18.42 1.40
N GLY A 373 14.04 -17.33 0.62
CA GLY A 373 14.42 -15.99 1.06
C GLY A 373 15.92 -15.71 1.13
N LEU A 374 16.77 -16.67 0.74
CA LEU A 374 18.21 -16.45 0.57
C LEU A 374 18.51 -15.82 -0.79
N SER A 375 19.60 -15.05 -0.87
CA SER A 375 20.13 -14.64 -2.17
C SER A 375 20.71 -15.82 -2.94
N GLU A 376 20.87 -15.69 -4.26
CA GLU A 376 21.43 -16.74 -5.13
C GLU A 376 22.77 -17.28 -4.63
N ALA A 377 23.71 -16.39 -4.27
CA ALA A 377 25.02 -16.78 -3.74
C ALA A 377 24.91 -17.53 -2.40
N GLU A 378 24.07 -17.05 -1.47
CA GLU A 378 23.83 -17.74 -0.19
C GLU A 378 23.16 -19.10 -0.38
N MET A 379 22.27 -19.22 -1.37
CA MET A 379 21.60 -20.47 -1.70
C MET A 379 22.60 -21.49 -2.26
N GLU A 380 23.49 -21.05 -3.15
CA GLU A 380 24.55 -21.89 -3.74
C GLU A 380 25.53 -22.37 -2.66
N ASP A 381 26.01 -21.46 -1.82
CA ASP A 381 26.91 -21.78 -0.71
C ASP A 381 26.27 -22.80 0.25
N LYS A 382 25.01 -22.54 0.65
CA LYS A 382 24.28 -23.38 1.60
C LYS A 382 23.95 -24.74 1.01
N PHE A 383 23.54 -24.78 -0.25
CA PHE A 383 23.24 -26.03 -0.93
C PHE A 383 24.51 -26.85 -1.15
N GLY A 384 25.58 -26.24 -1.64
CA GLY A 384 26.89 -26.88 -1.83
C GLY A 384 27.48 -27.44 -0.54
N ALA A 385 27.38 -26.72 0.58
CA ALA A 385 27.87 -27.19 1.88
C ALA A 385 27.13 -28.44 2.41
N HIS A 386 25.88 -28.67 1.97
CA HIS A 386 25.07 -29.81 2.37
C HIS A 386 24.85 -30.83 1.25
N PHE A 387 25.47 -30.62 0.09
CA PHE A 387 25.35 -31.48 -1.09
C PHE A 387 26.19 -32.74 -0.91
N GLY A 388 25.55 -33.90 -1.01
CA GLY A 388 26.22 -35.19 -0.89
C GLY A 388 25.24 -36.35 -1.06
N ASP A 389 25.79 -37.55 -1.24
CA ASP A 389 24.98 -38.76 -1.30
C ASP A 389 24.22 -38.96 0.01
N GLY A 390 22.92 -39.22 -0.10
CA GLY A 390 22.00 -39.33 1.03
C GLY A 390 21.53 -38.00 1.62
N ALA A 391 21.86 -36.84 1.04
CA ALA A 391 21.36 -35.56 1.54
C ALA A 391 19.82 -35.51 1.51
N LYS A 392 19.20 -35.18 2.64
CA LYS A 392 17.75 -35.16 2.79
C LYS A 392 17.17 -33.89 2.17
N LEU A 393 16.25 -34.03 1.22
CA LEU A 393 15.57 -32.90 0.58
C LEU A 393 14.12 -32.78 1.07
N THR A 394 13.66 -31.56 1.32
CA THR A 394 12.23 -31.24 1.45
C THR A 394 11.78 -30.61 0.13
N ILE A 395 10.86 -31.27 -0.56
CA ILE A 395 10.43 -30.90 -1.91
C ILE A 395 8.97 -30.51 -1.91
N GLN A 396 8.65 -29.48 -2.68
CA GLN A 396 7.29 -29.10 -3.04
C GLN A 396 7.04 -29.46 -4.51
N PRO A 397 6.10 -30.38 -4.82
CA PRO A 397 5.80 -30.74 -6.19
C PRO A 397 5.26 -29.55 -7.00
N GLU A 398 5.63 -29.47 -8.29
CA GLU A 398 4.96 -28.53 -9.21
C GLU A 398 3.47 -28.89 -9.33
N ARG A 399 2.61 -27.87 -9.38
CA ARG A 399 1.16 -28.06 -9.42
C ARG A 399 0.60 -28.38 -10.79
#